data_AF-A0A2P4P5D7-F1
#
_entry.id   AF-A0A2P4P5D7-F1
#
_cell.length_a   1.000
_cell.length_b   1.000
_cell.length_c   1.000
_cell.angle_alpha   90.00
_cell.angle_beta   90.00
_cell.angle_gamma   90.00
#
_symmetry.space_group_name_H-M   'P 1'
#
loop_
_entity.id
_entity.type
_entity.pdbx_description
1 polymer ?
#
loop_
_entity_poly.entity_id
_entity_poly.type
_entity_poly.pdbx_seq_one_letter_code
_entity_poly.pdbx_strand_id
1 'polypeptide(L)'
;MSIEQYFKTKMPKEDVEFDNNESSEVDSDLEEADIEVPNNYRRATQKKLNLKKKKVQLLSKRKTGVFQNEWLNIYKWLIYDGSRNLMFCSLCQSHKKQNKFRKEGSKDFKSSALSEHFTTKDHTDATNREIAKVELIKVTNNAIDRAQNHVSVLMKIIFWLAENDISLNKLPEVVRLCRILDCPQLLSASNTITYENNVSGREILSAISNSIEEIIWKELAEAAAFGIMVDESTDISCESHLIIYVKYCLYGNIKIRFLKLIQLKSKDSKTIFNAIVDLFDKKGKFLNNIVYYFI
;
A
#
# COMPACT_ATOMS: atom_id res chain seq x y z
N MET A 1 16.70 8.28 16.77
CA MET A 1 16.51 7.91 15.35
C MET A 1 15.66 9.03 14.79
N SER A 2 16.19 9.86 13.87
CA SER A 2 15.45 11.05 13.41
C SER A 2 14.13 10.65 12.70
N ILE A 3 13.10 11.50 12.75
CA ILE A 3 11.86 11.39 11.94
C ILE A 3 12.14 10.90 10.51
N GLU A 4 13.15 11.47 9.85
CA GLU A 4 13.46 11.07 8.48
C GLU A 4 13.95 9.63 8.39
N GLN A 5 14.75 9.17 9.35
CA GLN A 5 15.30 7.81 9.34
C GLN A 5 14.23 6.76 9.60
N TYR A 6 13.26 7.04 10.47
CA TYR A 6 12.17 6.12 10.80
C TYR A 6 11.16 5.97 9.64
N PHE A 7 10.78 7.08 8.99
CA PHE A 7 9.82 7.03 7.89
C PHE A 7 10.46 6.70 6.52
N LYS A 8 11.77 6.95 6.31
CA LYS A 8 12.49 6.51 5.09
C LYS A 8 12.71 4.99 5.03
N THR A 9 12.78 4.29 6.17
CA THR A 9 13.03 2.83 6.21
C THR A 9 11.78 1.98 5.93
N LYS A 10 10.58 2.57 5.93
CA LYS A 10 9.30 1.87 5.65
C LYS A 10 8.64 2.23 4.32
N MET A 11 9.25 3.08 3.50
CA MET A 11 8.82 3.32 2.13
C MET A 11 9.77 2.54 1.21
N PRO A 12 9.30 1.61 0.36
CA PRO A 12 10.15 1.02 -0.66
C PRO A 12 10.74 2.15 -1.50
N LYS A 13 12.06 2.16 -1.67
CA LYS A 13 12.66 2.89 -2.77
C LYS A 13 12.28 2.12 -4.03
N GLU A 14 11.39 2.68 -4.84
CA GLU A 14 11.26 2.27 -6.23
C GLU A 14 12.54 2.70 -6.94
N ASP A 15 13.50 1.79 -7.01
CA ASP A 15 14.54 1.79 -8.03
C ASP A 15 14.98 0.34 -8.26
N VAL A 16 15.02 -0.02 -9.54
CA VAL A 16 15.69 -1.18 -10.18
C VAL A 16 14.81 -2.38 -10.60
N GLU A 17 14.59 -2.39 -11.92
CA GLU A 17 14.76 -3.50 -12.89
C GLU A 17 14.50 -4.93 -12.44
N PHE A 18 13.47 -5.55 -13.05
CA PHE A 18 13.22 -6.99 -12.98
C PHE A 18 13.71 -7.66 -14.27
N ASP A 19 14.84 -8.38 -14.16
CA ASP A 19 15.19 -9.50 -15.02
C ASP A 19 14.60 -10.77 -14.40
N ASN A 20 13.86 -11.52 -15.22
CA ASN A 20 13.18 -12.77 -14.83
C ASN A 20 14.13 -13.96 -14.94
N ASN A 21 14.23 -14.80 -13.91
CA ASN A 21 14.28 -16.27 -14.09
C ASN A 21 14.15 -17.08 -12.78
N GLU A 22 13.48 -18.22 -12.95
CA GLU A 22 13.49 -19.47 -12.16
C GLU A 22 12.74 -19.59 -10.81
N SER A 23 11.46 -19.96 -10.95
CA SER A 23 10.74 -21.13 -10.37
C SER A 23 11.23 -21.82 -9.07
N SER A 24 10.30 -21.98 -8.10
CA SER A 24 9.78 -23.29 -7.64
C SER A 24 8.61 -23.15 -6.62
N GLU A 25 7.45 -23.71 -6.99
CA GLU A 25 6.36 -24.42 -6.25
C GLU A 25 6.17 -24.17 -4.72
N VAL A 26 4.98 -23.92 -4.13
CA VAL A 26 3.73 -24.73 -4.12
C VAL A 26 2.49 -23.88 -3.69
N ASP A 27 1.37 -24.13 -4.39
CA ASP A 27 -0.09 -23.95 -4.14
C ASP A 27 -0.67 -23.08 -3.00
N SER A 28 -1.53 -22.13 -3.41
CA SER A 28 -2.94 -22.07 -2.98
C SER A 28 -3.78 -21.16 -3.89
N ASP A 29 -4.82 -21.72 -4.50
CA ASP A 29 -5.74 -21.15 -5.49
C ASP A 29 -6.40 -19.81 -5.11
N LEU A 30 -6.13 -18.76 -5.90
CA LEU A 30 -7.06 -17.72 -6.38
C LEU A 30 -6.37 -16.98 -7.55
N GLU A 31 -6.64 -17.36 -8.81
CA GLU A 31 -6.08 -16.68 -9.98
C GLU A 31 -6.73 -15.28 -10.18
N GLU A 32 -5.99 -14.24 -9.81
CA GLU A 32 -6.14 -12.89 -10.35
C GLU A 32 -5.67 -12.90 -11.82
N ALA A 33 -6.57 -12.60 -12.75
CA ALA A 33 -6.17 -12.30 -14.12
C ALA A 33 -5.70 -10.84 -14.19
N ASP A 34 -4.39 -10.64 -14.28
CA ASP A 34 -3.75 -9.36 -14.57
C ASP A 34 -4.28 -8.77 -15.88
N ILE A 35 -5.05 -7.68 -15.76
CA ILE A 35 -5.43 -6.85 -16.90
C ILE A 35 -4.54 -5.61 -16.87
N GLU A 36 -3.43 -5.64 -17.59
CA GLU A 36 -2.68 -4.43 -17.93
C GLU A 36 -3.54 -3.52 -18.83
N VAL A 37 -4.10 -2.45 -18.24
CA VAL A 37 -4.93 -1.47 -18.96
C VAL A 37 -4.06 -0.32 -19.49
N PRO A 38 -4.01 -0.06 -20.81
CA PRO A 38 -3.09 0.95 -21.31
C PRO A 38 -3.56 2.38 -21.05
N ASN A 39 -2.69 3.13 -20.39
CA ASN A 39 -2.84 4.53 -20.03
C ASN A 39 -2.77 5.45 -21.26
N ASN A 40 -3.79 6.31 -21.43
CA ASN A 40 -3.79 7.61 -22.14
C ASN A 40 -5.09 7.89 -22.91
N TYR A 41 -6.10 8.42 -22.22
CA TYR A 41 -7.20 9.13 -22.87
C TYR A 41 -7.55 10.41 -22.13
N ARG A 42 -6.89 11.49 -22.53
CA ARG A 42 -7.46 12.85 -22.71
C ARG A 42 -6.33 13.75 -23.23
N ARG A 43 -6.58 14.49 -24.32
CA ARG A 43 -5.72 15.51 -25.01
C ARG A 43 -5.00 15.15 -26.33
N ALA A 44 -5.22 13.99 -26.95
CA ALA A 44 -4.74 13.73 -28.32
C ALA A 44 -5.86 13.76 -29.41
N THR A 45 -7.05 14.22 -29.04
CA THR A 45 -8.28 13.96 -29.80
C THR A 45 -8.46 14.79 -31.08
N GLN A 46 -7.81 15.94 -31.26
CA GLN A 46 -7.96 16.71 -32.52
C GLN A 46 -6.84 16.46 -33.54
N LYS A 47 -5.58 16.23 -33.12
CA LYS A 47 -4.48 15.92 -34.05
C LYS A 47 -4.48 14.46 -34.56
N LYS A 48 -4.96 13.48 -33.78
CA LYS A 48 -5.04 12.05 -34.22
C LYS A 48 -6.16 11.76 -35.24
N LEU A 49 -7.19 12.60 -35.32
CA LEU A 49 -8.30 12.44 -36.26
C LEU A 49 -7.85 12.67 -37.73
N ASN A 50 -6.90 13.57 -37.97
CA ASN A 50 -6.36 13.84 -39.31
C ASN A 50 -5.29 12.82 -39.76
N LEU A 51 -4.50 12.25 -38.84
CA LEU A 51 -3.57 11.15 -39.14
C LEU A 51 -4.30 9.81 -39.37
N LYS A 52 -5.41 9.55 -38.69
CA LYS A 52 -6.23 8.35 -38.92
C LYS A 52 -6.97 8.39 -40.26
N LYS A 53 -7.46 9.56 -40.71
CA LYS A 53 -8.05 9.70 -42.06
C LYS A 53 -7.07 9.34 -43.19
N LYS A 54 -5.78 9.69 -43.05
CA LYS A 54 -4.73 9.31 -44.02
C LYS A 54 -4.38 7.82 -43.99
N LYS A 55 -4.44 7.15 -42.83
CA LYS A 55 -4.16 5.70 -42.70
C LYS A 55 -5.33 4.82 -43.17
N VAL A 56 -6.58 5.30 -43.03
CA VAL A 56 -7.78 4.61 -43.54
C VAL A 56 -7.81 4.55 -45.07
N GLN A 57 -7.25 5.55 -45.76
CA GLN A 57 -7.07 5.51 -47.23
C GLN A 57 -6.07 4.45 -47.70
N LEU A 58 -5.10 4.04 -46.87
CA LEU A 58 -4.08 3.04 -47.25
C LEU A 58 -4.53 1.59 -47.03
N LEU A 59 -5.61 1.36 -46.27
CA LEU A 59 -6.17 0.02 -46.01
C LEU A 59 -7.22 -0.40 -47.05
N SER A 60 -7.53 0.44 -48.04
CA SER A 60 -8.63 0.22 -49.00
C SER A 60 -8.30 -0.72 -50.17
N LYS A 61 -7.14 -1.40 -50.17
CA LYS A 61 -6.73 -2.30 -51.26
C LYS A 61 -6.10 -3.59 -50.70
N ARG A 62 -6.90 -4.54 -50.20
CA ARG A 62 -6.51 -5.96 -50.07
C ARG A 62 -7.73 -6.84 -49.80
N LYS A 63 -7.66 -8.10 -50.27
CA LYS A 63 -8.76 -9.06 -50.46
C LYS A 63 -9.71 -9.13 -49.26
N THR A 64 -10.97 -8.83 -49.54
CA THR A 64 -12.12 -8.96 -48.62
C THR A 64 -12.41 -10.44 -48.35
N GLY A 65 -12.30 -10.88 -47.08
CA GLY A 65 -12.75 -12.21 -46.67
C GLY A 65 -11.94 -12.91 -45.57
N VAL A 66 -10.79 -12.37 -45.17
CA VAL A 66 -9.92 -12.97 -44.12
C VAL A 66 -9.74 -11.97 -42.98
N PHE A 67 -9.74 -12.46 -41.74
CA PHE A 67 -9.47 -11.67 -40.54
C PHE A 67 -8.08 -11.02 -40.59
N GLN A 68 -7.98 -9.77 -40.14
CA GLN A 68 -6.71 -9.04 -40.08
C GLN A 68 -6.23 -8.97 -38.62
N ASN A 69 -5.10 -9.61 -38.32
CA ASN A 69 -4.54 -9.64 -36.95
C ASN A 69 -4.18 -8.24 -36.43
N GLU A 70 -3.87 -7.27 -37.31
CA GLU A 70 -3.60 -5.90 -36.87
C GLU A 70 -4.81 -5.24 -36.20
N TRP A 71 -6.03 -5.75 -36.40
CA TRP A 71 -7.23 -5.24 -35.75
C TRP A 71 -7.24 -5.48 -34.24
N LEU A 72 -6.61 -6.55 -33.75
CA LEU A 72 -6.52 -6.81 -32.30
C LEU A 72 -5.72 -5.71 -31.58
N ASN A 73 -4.72 -5.13 -32.25
CA ASN A 73 -3.93 -4.02 -31.72
C ASN A 73 -4.68 -2.68 -31.75
N ILE A 74 -5.63 -2.52 -32.68
CA ILE A 74 -6.41 -1.28 -32.87
C ILE A 74 -7.65 -1.29 -31.99
N TYR A 75 -8.33 -2.42 -31.91
CA TYR A 75 -9.59 -2.62 -31.21
C TYR A 75 -9.37 -3.59 -30.04
N LYS A 76 -8.95 -3.05 -28.90
CA LYS A 76 -8.67 -3.84 -27.69
C LYS A 76 -9.85 -4.64 -27.15
N TRP A 77 -11.07 -4.34 -27.59
CA TRP A 77 -12.29 -5.07 -27.24
C TRP A 77 -12.59 -6.25 -28.19
N LEU A 78 -11.84 -6.40 -29.27
CA LEU A 78 -12.09 -7.40 -30.30
C LEU A 78 -11.45 -8.73 -29.91
N ILE A 79 -12.23 -9.80 -29.94
CA ILE A 79 -11.75 -11.18 -29.77
C ILE A 79 -11.97 -11.90 -31.10
N TYR A 80 -10.99 -12.69 -31.53
CA TYR A 80 -11.13 -13.55 -32.70
C TYR A 80 -11.05 -15.01 -32.29
N ASP A 81 -12.08 -15.77 -32.66
CA ASP A 81 -12.14 -17.22 -32.49
C ASP A 81 -11.73 -17.88 -33.82
N GLY A 82 -10.48 -18.36 -33.88
CA GLY A 82 -9.93 -19.02 -35.06
C GLY A 82 -10.57 -20.37 -35.37
N SER A 83 -11.19 -21.03 -34.38
CA SER A 83 -11.85 -22.33 -34.58
C SER A 83 -13.19 -22.20 -35.30
N ARG A 84 -13.94 -21.13 -34.99
CA ARG A 84 -15.24 -20.85 -35.59
C ARG A 84 -15.17 -19.81 -36.71
N ASN A 85 -14.00 -19.20 -36.92
CA ASN A 85 -13.77 -18.10 -37.85
C ASN A 85 -14.76 -16.94 -37.61
N LEU A 86 -14.85 -16.49 -36.35
CA LEU A 86 -15.81 -15.48 -35.88
C LEU A 86 -15.11 -14.40 -35.03
N MET A 87 -15.60 -13.17 -35.14
CA MET A 87 -15.21 -12.05 -34.27
C MET A 87 -16.27 -11.78 -33.20
N PHE A 88 -15.81 -11.57 -31.97
CA PHE A 88 -16.63 -11.21 -30.82
C PHE A 88 -16.16 -9.90 -30.20
N CYS A 89 -17.02 -9.30 -29.38
CA CYS A 89 -16.69 -8.11 -28.59
C CYS A 89 -16.68 -8.47 -27.11
N SER A 90 -15.50 -8.39 -26.48
CA SER A 90 -15.29 -8.71 -25.06
C SER A 90 -16.19 -7.88 -24.15
N LEU A 91 -16.32 -6.58 -24.42
CA LEU A 91 -17.16 -5.65 -23.66
C LEU A 91 -18.66 -5.98 -23.78
N CYS A 92 -19.10 -6.37 -24.98
CA CYS A 92 -20.51 -6.74 -25.19
C CYS A 92 -20.82 -8.11 -24.59
N GLN A 93 -19.84 -9.01 -24.54
CA GLN A 93 -19.94 -10.30 -23.89
C GLN A 93 -20.01 -10.16 -22.37
N SER A 94 -19.12 -9.36 -21.76
CA SER A 94 -19.10 -9.12 -20.32
C SER A 94 -20.39 -8.46 -19.82
N HIS A 95 -20.94 -7.49 -20.56
CA HIS A 95 -22.17 -6.79 -20.21
C HIS A 95 -23.46 -7.41 -20.75
N LYS A 96 -23.39 -8.63 -21.28
CA LYS A 96 -24.54 -9.40 -21.78
C LYS A 96 -25.43 -8.61 -22.76
N LYS A 97 -24.81 -7.83 -23.66
CA LYS A 97 -25.53 -7.02 -24.68
C LYS A 97 -26.30 -7.87 -25.68
N GLN A 98 -27.20 -7.26 -26.45
CA GLN A 98 -28.10 -7.98 -27.35
C GLN A 98 -27.70 -7.72 -28.81
N ASN A 99 -26.40 -7.87 -29.11
CA ASN A 99 -25.85 -7.64 -30.44
C ASN A 99 -25.22 -8.91 -31.04
N LYS A 100 -25.06 -8.90 -32.38
CA LYS A 100 -24.47 -10.00 -33.17
C LYS A 100 -23.06 -10.36 -32.68
N PHE A 101 -22.26 -9.35 -32.32
CA PHE A 101 -20.90 -9.49 -31.80
C PHE A 101 -20.79 -10.17 -30.42
N ARG A 102 -21.91 -10.39 -29.72
CA ARG A 102 -21.96 -11.27 -28.54
C ARG A 102 -22.58 -12.63 -28.87
N LYS A 103 -23.78 -12.64 -29.46
CA LYS A 103 -24.61 -13.85 -29.53
C LYS A 103 -24.07 -14.89 -30.51
N GLU A 104 -23.78 -14.45 -31.73
CA GLU A 104 -23.50 -15.34 -32.86
C GLU A 104 -22.08 -15.16 -33.40
N GLY A 105 -21.44 -14.04 -33.06
CA GLY A 105 -20.18 -13.61 -33.65
C GLY A 105 -20.38 -13.01 -35.04
N SER A 106 -19.44 -12.18 -35.46
CA SER A 106 -19.44 -11.59 -36.80
C SER A 106 -18.46 -12.31 -37.72
N LYS A 107 -18.93 -12.74 -38.91
CA LYS A 107 -18.11 -13.21 -40.04
C LYS A 107 -17.76 -12.08 -41.02
N ASP A 108 -18.25 -10.87 -40.74
CA ASP A 108 -18.08 -9.72 -41.62
C ASP A 108 -16.71 -9.07 -41.37
N PHE A 109 -15.66 -9.68 -41.93
CA PHE A 109 -14.28 -9.20 -41.87
C PHE A 109 -14.06 -7.94 -42.70
N LYS A 110 -14.77 -6.87 -42.35
CA LYS A 110 -14.66 -5.52 -42.94
C LYS A 110 -14.44 -4.51 -41.83
N SER A 111 -13.51 -3.58 -42.05
CA SER A 111 -13.25 -2.48 -41.10
C SER A 111 -14.49 -1.59 -40.89
N SER A 112 -15.37 -1.47 -41.91
CA SER A 112 -16.66 -0.79 -41.77
C SER A 112 -17.57 -1.45 -40.74
N ALA A 113 -17.65 -2.78 -40.71
CA ALA A 113 -18.48 -3.51 -39.76
C ALA A 113 -18.01 -3.33 -38.31
N LEU A 114 -16.69 -3.27 -38.08
CA LEU A 114 -16.12 -2.95 -36.76
C LEU A 114 -16.39 -1.50 -36.35
N SER A 115 -16.31 -0.58 -37.31
CA SER A 115 -16.58 0.85 -37.08
C SER A 115 -18.06 1.09 -36.77
N GLU A 116 -18.97 0.44 -37.49
CA GLU A 116 -20.40 0.46 -37.22
C GLU A 116 -20.71 -0.12 -35.85
N HIS A 117 -20.17 -1.30 -35.51
CA HIS A 117 -20.32 -1.91 -34.19
C HIS A 117 -19.86 -0.97 -33.07
N PHE A 118 -18.70 -0.34 -33.23
CA PHE A 118 -18.14 0.60 -32.25
C PHE A 118 -19.10 1.76 -31.96
N THR A 119 -19.85 2.22 -32.97
CA THR A 119 -20.85 3.29 -32.82
C THR A 119 -22.22 2.82 -32.31
N THR A 120 -22.44 1.51 -32.15
CA THR A 120 -23.73 1.02 -31.66
C THR A 120 -24.00 1.44 -30.22
N LYS A 121 -25.28 1.64 -29.90
CA LYS A 121 -25.74 1.95 -28.54
C LYS A 121 -25.33 0.87 -27.54
N ASP A 122 -25.38 -0.39 -27.94
CA ASP A 122 -24.99 -1.53 -27.09
C ASP A 122 -23.51 -1.49 -26.72
N HIS A 123 -22.63 -1.24 -27.70
CA HIS A 123 -21.19 -1.11 -27.46
C HIS A 123 -20.87 0.13 -26.62
N THR A 124 -21.52 1.26 -26.95
CA THR A 124 -21.33 2.52 -26.22
C THR A 124 -21.78 2.39 -24.77
N ASP A 125 -22.93 1.75 -24.50
CA ASP A 125 -23.42 1.51 -23.13
C ASP A 125 -22.53 0.53 -22.36
N ALA A 126 -22.05 -0.54 -23.00
CA ALA A 126 -21.07 -1.45 -22.40
C ALA A 126 -19.77 -0.71 -22.04
N THR A 127 -19.27 0.13 -22.95
CA THR A 127 -18.06 0.93 -22.73
C THR A 127 -18.26 1.94 -21.61
N ASN A 128 -19.39 2.65 -21.58
CA ASN A 128 -19.69 3.63 -20.54
C ASN A 128 -19.80 2.99 -19.16
N ARG A 129 -20.30 1.74 -19.06
CA ARG A 129 -20.35 1.01 -17.79
C ARG A 129 -18.95 0.66 -17.27
N GLU A 130 -18.04 0.22 -18.13
CA GLU A 130 -16.64 -0.01 -17.71
C GLU A 130 -15.94 1.30 -17.34
N ILE A 131 -16.16 2.37 -18.09
CA ILE A 131 -15.64 3.71 -17.73
C ILE A 131 -16.16 4.12 -16.34
N ALA A 132 -17.46 3.96 -16.08
CA ALA A 132 -18.05 4.31 -14.79
C ALA A 132 -17.50 3.45 -13.64
N LYS A 133 -17.26 2.14 -13.86
CA LYS A 133 -16.60 1.28 -12.87
C LYS A 133 -15.19 1.74 -12.55
N VAL A 134 -14.38 2.03 -13.57
CA VAL A 134 -13.00 2.52 -13.39
C VAL A 134 -12.98 3.87 -12.69
N GLU A 135 -13.89 4.77 -13.05
CA GLU A 135 -14.02 6.07 -12.40
C GLU A 135 -14.44 5.94 -10.93
N LEU A 136 -15.35 5.01 -10.63
CA LEU A 136 -15.73 4.68 -9.26
C LEU A 136 -14.55 4.14 -8.45
N ILE A 137 -13.81 3.16 -8.98
CA ILE A 137 -12.61 2.62 -8.33
C ILE A 137 -11.60 3.74 -8.05
N LYS A 138 -11.36 4.62 -9.03
CA LYS A 138 -10.45 5.75 -8.89
C LYS A 138 -10.89 6.72 -7.79
N VAL A 139 -12.18 7.08 -7.74
CA VAL A 139 -12.72 7.98 -6.71
C VAL A 139 -12.58 7.34 -5.32
N THR A 140 -12.88 6.05 -5.20
CA THR A 140 -12.73 5.30 -3.94
C THR A 140 -11.27 5.24 -3.49
N ASN A 141 -10.34 4.88 -4.39
CA ASN A 141 -8.91 4.85 -4.09
C ASN A 141 -8.38 6.22 -3.67
N ASN A 142 -8.80 7.29 -4.35
CA ASN A 142 -8.42 8.67 -3.97
C ASN A 142 -8.99 9.08 -2.59
N ALA A 143 -10.12 8.53 -2.17
CA ALA A 143 -10.65 8.78 -0.83
C ALA A 143 -9.86 8.01 0.25
N ILE A 144 -9.52 6.75 -0.03
CA ILE A 144 -8.67 5.92 0.84
C ILE A 144 -7.29 6.54 1.00
N ASP A 145 -6.65 6.93 -0.09
CA ASP A 145 -5.33 7.56 -0.10
C ASP A 145 -5.32 8.86 0.73
N ARG A 146 -6.37 9.70 0.61
CA ARG A 146 -6.51 10.90 1.46
C ARG A 146 -6.60 10.57 2.94
N ALA A 147 -7.38 9.55 3.32
CA ALA A 147 -7.49 9.13 4.72
C ALA A 147 -6.16 8.59 5.27
N GLN A 148 -5.44 7.79 4.47
CA GLN A 148 -4.12 7.27 4.81
C GLN A 148 -3.09 8.41 4.96
N ASN A 149 -3.11 9.37 4.05
CA ASN A 149 -2.23 10.55 4.11
C ASN A 149 -2.50 11.40 5.37
N HIS A 150 -3.76 11.61 5.75
CA HIS A 150 -4.11 12.32 6.99
C HIS A 150 -3.54 11.61 8.23
N VAL A 151 -3.74 10.30 8.35
CA VAL A 151 -3.21 9.50 9.47
C VAL A 151 -1.68 9.52 9.49
N SER A 152 -1.02 9.44 8.32
CA SER A 152 0.45 9.53 8.23
C SER A 152 1.00 10.86 8.74
N VAL A 153 0.33 11.98 8.44
CA VAL A 153 0.71 13.30 8.99
C VAL A 153 0.52 13.35 10.50
N LEU A 154 -0.61 12.85 11.00
CA LEU A 154 -0.84 12.78 12.45
C LEU A 154 0.22 11.94 13.15
N MET A 155 0.60 10.79 12.60
CA MET A 155 1.70 9.98 13.13
C MET A 155 3.00 10.77 13.22
N LYS A 156 3.34 11.56 12.19
CA LYS A 156 4.54 12.41 12.19
C LYS A 156 4.47 13.50 13.25
N ILE A 157 3.33 14.19 13.38
CA ILE A 157 3.12 15.22 14.41
C ILE A 157 3.25 14.61 15.80
N ILE A 158 2.58 13.48 16.05
CA ILE A 158 2.57 12.79 17.35
C ILE A 158 3.97 12.30 17.71
N PHE A 159 4.69 11.73 16.76
CA PHE A 159 6.07 11.32 16.97
C PHE A 159 6.96 12.53 17.27
N TRP A 160 6.80 13.64 16.54
CA TRP A 160 7.53 14.88 16.81
C TRP A 160 7.23 15.44 18.21
N LEU A 161 5.96 15.42 18.65
CA LEU A 161 5.58 15.81 20.00
C LEU A 161 6.31 14.96 21.04
N ALA A 162 6.34 13.64 20.84
CA ALA A 162 7.01 12.70 21.73
C ALA A 162 8.54 12.89 21.75
N GLU A 163 9.19 13.11 20.59
CA GLU A 163 10.64 13.36 20.52
C GLU A 163 11.07 14.67 21.20
N ASN A 164 10.16 15.64 21.34
CA ASN A 164 10.46 16.95 21.93
C ASN A 164 9.86 17.09 23.35
N ASP A 165 9.46 15.98 23.98
CA ASP A 165 8.86 15.96 25.34
C ASP A 165 7.62 16.86 25.48
N ILE A 166 6.84 17.01 24.41
CA ILE A 166 5.63 17.84 24.39
C ILE A 166 4.40 16.97 24.70
N SER A 167 3.60 17.41 25.67
CA SER A 167 2.35 16.75 26.04
C SER A 167 1.40 16.59 24.86
N LEU A 168 0.85 15.37 24.69
CA LEU A 168 -0.20 15.05 23.69
C LEU A 168 -1.48 15.88 23.87
N ASN A 169 -1.69 16.53 25.01
CA ASN A 169 -2.80 17.46 25.19
C ASN A 169 -2.71 18.68 24.25
N LYS A 170 -1.51 19.00 23.74
CA LYS A 170 -1.31 20.05 22.73
C LYS A 170 -1.56 19.59 21.29
N LEU A 171 -1.85 18.31 21.05
CA LEU A 171 -2.09 17.77 19.71
C LEU A 171 -3.17 18.56 18.94
N PRO A 172 -4.35 18.89 19.52
CA PRO A 172 -5.36 19.67 18.81
C PRO A 172 -4.88 21.06 18.38
N GLU A 173 -4.06 21.72 19.22
CA GLU A 173 -3.51 23.04 18.96
C GLU A 173 -2.47 23.02 17.84
N VAL A 174 -1.59 22.02 17.84
CA VAL A 174 -0.57 21.83 16.81
C VAL A 174 -1.20 21.46 15.47
N VAL A 175 -2.19 20.58 15.47
CA VAL A 175 -2.99 20.26 14.27
C VAL A 175 -3.69 21.52 13.75
N ARG A 176 -4.31 22.32 14.63
CA ARG A 176 -4.93 23.59 14.23
C ARG A 176 -3.91 24.54 13.59
N LEU A 177 -2.72 24.66 14.16
CA LEU A 177 -1.63 25.45 13.59
C LEU A 177 -1.23 24.94 12.20
N CYS A 178 -1.07 23.63 12.02
CA CYS A 178 -0.77 23.04 10.72
C CYS A 178 -1.83 23.34 9.66
N ARG A 179 -3.12 23.41 10.03
CA ARG A 179 -4.18 23.85 9.10
C ARG A 179 -4.07 25.32 8.72
N ILE A 180 -3.72 26.19 9.67
CA ILE A 180 -3.50 27.63 9.39
C ILE A 180 -2.33 27.84 8.44
N LEU A 181 -1.31 26.98 8.53
CA LEU A 181 -0.14 26.98 7.64
C LEU A 181 -0.40 26.28 6.29
N ASP A 182 -1.66 26.05 5.95
CA ASP A 182 -2.10 25.42 4.70
C ASP A 182 -1.46 24.05 4.41
N CYS A 183 -1.26 23.21 5.44
CA CYS A 183 -0.77 21.84 5.22
C CYS A 183 -1.81 21.01 4.43
N PRO A 184 -1.58 20.69 3.14
CA PRO A 184 -2.64 20.21 2.24
C PRO A 184 -3.22 18.85 2.66
N GLN A 185 -2.40 18.03 3.32
CA GLN A 185 -2.77 16.70 3.79
C GLN A 185 -3.71 16.75 5.02
N LEU A 186 -3.67 17.84 5.80
CA LEU A 186 -4.50 18.05 7.00
C LEU A 186 -5.82 18.81 6.69
N LEU A 187 -5.88 19.49 5.54
CA LEU A 187 -7.02 20.28 5.09
C LEU A 187 -8.13 19.45 4.46
N SER A 188 -7.84 18.19 4.12
CA SER A 188 -8.72 17.33 3.29
C SER A 188 -9.75 16.52 4.07
N ALA A 189 -9.77 16.61 5.41
CA ALA A 189 -10.68 15.84 6.25
C ALA A 189 -12.06 16.52 6.37
N SER A 190 -12.89 16.43 5.33
CA SER A 190 -14.35 16.59 5.44
C SER A 190 -15.02 15.35 6.07
N ASN A 191 -14.29 14.62 6.93
CA ASN A 191 -14.73 13.37 7.54
C ASN A 191 -14.97 13.61 9.03
N THR A 192 -16.05 13.03 9.56
CA THR A 192 -16.51 13.16 10.95
C THR A 192 -15.52 12.65 12.00
N ILE A 193 -14.51 11.86 11.60
CA ILE A 193 -13.51 11.27 12.50
C ILE A 193 -12.13 11.80 12.13
N THR A 194 -11.58 12.68 12.96
CA THR A 194 -10.31 13.36 12.66
C THR A 194 -9.10 12.77 13.37
N TYR A 195 -9.28 11.96 14.43
CA TYR A 195 -8.20 11.39 15.28
C TYR A 195 -7.25 12.44 15.90
N GLU A 196 -7.71 13.69 16.03
CA GLU A 196 -6.87 14.82 16.47
C GLU A 196 -6.92 15.08 17.98
N ASN A 197 -7.65 14.25 18.73
CA ASN A 197 -7.75 14.37 20.18
C ASN A 197 -6.62 13.60 20.87
N ASN A 198 -6.40 13.91 22.15
CA ASN A 198 -5.35 13.28 22.95
C ASN A 198 -5.54 11.76 23.15
N VAL A 199 -6.78 11.24 23.12
CA VAL A 199 -7.07 9.80 23.21
C VAL A 199 -6.55 9.08 21.97
N SER A 200 -6.94 9.54 20.79
CA SER A 200 -6.49 9.01 19.50
C SER A 200 -4.98 9.20 19.35
N GLY A 201 -4.45 10.33 19.82
CA GLY A 201 -3.01 10.59 19.88
C GLY A 201 -2.24 9.56 20.70
N ARG A 202 -2.78 9.15 21.86
CA ARG A 202 -2.19 8.08 22.69
C ARG A 202 -2.22 6.73 21.99
N GLU A 203 -3.31 6.39 21.32
CA GLU A 203 -3.43 5.13 20.56
C GLU A 203 -2.42 5.08 19.41
N ILE A 204 -2.29 6.18 18.66
CA ILE A 204 -1.32 6.30 17.58
C ILE A 204 0.12 6.22 18.13
N LEU A 205 0.42 6.92 19.23
CA LEU A 205 1.74 6.85 19.85
C LEU A 205 2.06 5.42 20.34
N SER A 206 1.07 4.73 20.90
CA SER A 206 1.19 3.32 21.29
C SER A 206 1.50 2.42 20.08
N ALA A 207 0.80 2.62 18.95
CA ALA A 207 1.07 1.88 17.71
C ALA A 207 2.48 2.14 17.17
N ILE A 208 2.96 3.40 17.23
CA ILE A 208 4.35 3.74 16.85
C ILE A 208 5.34 3.04 17.79
N SER A 209 5.11 3.10 19.10
CA SER A 209 5.95 2.45 20.12
C SER A 209 6.04 0.94 19.89
N ASN A 210 4.90 0.27 19.67
CA ASN A 210 4.87 -1.17 19.38
C ASN A 210 5.65 -1.52 18.10
N SER A 211 5.53 -0.70 17.05
CA SER A 211 6.30 -0.93 15.83
C SER A 211 7.82 -0.77 16.04
N ILE A 212 8.25 0.14 16.91
CA ILE A 212 9.66 0.30 17.26
C ILE A 212 10.12 -0.89 18.12
N GLU A 213 9.30 -1.31 19.08
CA GLU A 213 9.57 -2.49 19.92
C GLU A 213 9.76 -3.74 19.06
N GLU A 214 8.89 -3.97 18.07
CA GLU A 214 9.02 -5.09 17.11
C GLU A 214 10.31 -5.05 16.31
N ILE A 215 10.76 -3.86 15.87
CA ILE A 215 12.04 -3.71 15.16
C ILE A 215 13.20 -4.11 16.07
N ILE A 216 13.20 -3.64 17.33
CA ILE A 216 14.23 -4.00 18.31
C ILE A 216 14.24 -5.52 18.53
N TRP A 217 13.05 -6.14 18.67
CA TRP A 217 12.96 -7.59 18.81
C TRP A 217 13.45 -8.34 17.59
N LYS A 218 13.21 -7.86 16.36
CA LYS A 218 13.77 -8.46 15.14
C LYS A 218 15.30 -8.36 15.12
N GLU A 219 15.85 -7.17 15.39
CA GLU A 219 17.31 -6.98 15.44
C GLU A 219 17.97 -7.85 16.52
N LEU A 220 17.34 -8.00 17.68
CA LEU A 220 17.82 -8.90 18.74
C LEU A 220 17.75 -10.39 18.34
N ALA A 221 16.95 -10.77 17.34
CA ALA A 221 16.81 -12.16 16.90
C ALA A 221 17.95 -12.53 15.93
N GLU A 222 18.33 -11.55 15.11
CA GLU A 222 19.46 -11.64 14.20
C GLU A 222 20.81 -11.53 14.93
N ALA A 223 20.85 -10.82 16.06
CA ALA A 223 22.08 -10.67 16.83
C ALA A 223 22.54 -12.02 17.44
N ALA A 224 23.81 -12.37 17.21
CA ALA A 224 24.42 -13.56 17.79
C ALA A 224 24.44 -13.54 19.33
N ALA A 225 24.52 -12.34 19.91
CA ALA A 225 24.61 -12.10 21.34
C ALA A 225 24.06 -10.72 21.70
N PHE A 226 23.47 -10.62 22.89
CA PHE A 226 23.09 -9.34 23.47
C PHE A 226 23.29 -9.33 25.00
N GLY A 227 23.42 -8.13 25.55
CA GLY A 227 23.42 -7.87 26.99
C GLY A 227 22.20 -7.05 27.37
N ILE A 228 21.78 -7.20 28.63
CA ILE A 228 20.68 -6.44 29.22
C ILE A 228 21.27 -5.51 30.28
N MET A 229 20.85 -4.25 30.23
CA MET A 229 21.18 -3.24 31.24
C MET A 229 19.87 -2.85 31.92
N VAL A 230 19.86 -2.92 33.24
CA VAL A 230 18.65 -2.74 34.04
C VAL A 230 18.89 -1.65 35.06
N ASP A 231 17.97 -0.69 35.14
CA ASP A 231 18.05 0.42 36.11
C ASP A 231 16.72 0.55 36.88
N GLU A 232 16.81 0.94 38.14
CA GLU A 232 15.63 1.19 38.99
C GLU A 232 15.21 2.66 38.85
N SER A 233 13.92 2.88 38.59
CA SER A 233 13.32 4.22 38.60
C SER A 233 12.13 4.23 39.55
N THR A 234 12.02 5.27 40.39
CA THR A 234 10.83 5.50 41.21
C THR A 234 10.02 6.63 40.61
N ASP A 235 8.75 6.39 40.32
CA ASP A 235 7.82 7.45 39.88
C ASP A 235 7.47 8.38 41.05
N ILE A 236 6.90 9.56 40.75
CA ILE A 236 6.43 10.59 41.70
C ILE A 236 5.40 10.00 42.69
N SER A 237 4.71 8.94 42.29
CA SER A 237 3.77 8.15 43.09
C SER A 237 4.42 7.13 44.04
N CYS A 238 5.76 7.11 44.14
CA CYS A 238 6.57 6.10 44.84
C CYS A 238 6.44 4.67 44.26
N GLU A 239 5.85 4.51 43.08
CA GLU A 239 5.78 3.23 42.39
C GLU A 239 7.14 2.87 41.79
N SER A 240 7.56 1.64 42.05
CA SER A 240 8.87 1.13 41.61
C SER A 240 8.77 0.66 40.17
N HIS A 241 9.64 1.18 39.31
CA HIS A 241 9.70 0.84 37.90
C HIS A 241 11.10 0.33 37.55
N LEU A 242 11.15 -0.57 36.58
CA LEU A 242 12.36 -1.14 36.03
C LEU A 242 12.55 -0.64 34.60
N ILE A 243 13.61 0.13 34.37
CA ILE A 243 14.02 0.57 33.05
C ILE A 243 14.93 -0.51 32.47
N ILE A 244 14.59 -1.01 31.28
CA ILE A 244 15.37 -2.05 30.60
C ILE A 244 15.93 -1.48 29.30
N TYR A 245 17.25 -1.55 29.17
CA TYR A 245 17.97 -1.33 27.92
C TYR A 245 18.59 -2.64 27.43
N VAL A 246 18.76 -2.74 26.12
CA VAL A 246 19.47 -3.84 25.47
C VAL A 246 20.66 -3.31 24.71
N LYS A 247 21.77 -4.03 24.81
CA LYS A 247 23.01 -3.77 24.09
C LYS A 247 23.37 -4.95 23.23
N TYR A 248 23.45 -4.78 21.92
CA TYR A 248 23.69 -5.88 20.98
C TYR A 248 24.58 -5.43 19.83
N CYS A 249 25.26 -6.40 19.21
CA CYS A 249 26.09 -6.17 18.01
C CYS A 249 25.33 -6.68 16.78
N LEU A 250 25.10 -5.79 15.81
CA LEU A 250 24.46 -6.14 14.55
C LEU A 250 25.34 -5.66 13.39
N TYR A 251 25.76 -6.56 12.51
CA TYR A 251 26.66 -6.27 11.39
C TYR A 251 27.92 -5.50 11.81
N GLY A 252 28.54 -5.89 12.93
CA GLY A 252 29.75 -5.25 13.47
C GLY A 252 29.51 -3.93 14.22
N ASN A 253 28.27 -3.46 14.34
CA ASN A 253 27.92 -2.21 15.03
C ASN A 253 27.25 -2.49 16.38
N ILE A 254 27.79 -1.91 17.44
CA ILE A 254 27.19 -1.96 18.78
C ILE A 254 26.04 -0.95 18.84
N LYS A 255 24.85 -1.44 19.17
CA LYS A 255 23.65 -0.63 19.40
C LYS A 255 23.21 -0.74 20.86
N ILE A 256 22.76 0.37 21.42
CA ILE A 256 22.09 0.44 22.73
C ILE A 256 20.69 0.99 22.49
N ARG A 257 19.65 0.29 22.96
CA ARG A 257 18.26 0.67 22.78
C ARG A 257 17.49 0.54 24.08
N PHE A 258 16.63 1.52 24.36
CA PHE A 258 15.57 1.37 25.35
C PHE A 258 14.61 0.30 24.86
N LEU A 259 14.32 -0.68 25.72
CA LEU A 259 13.40 -1.77 25.42
C LEU A 259 12.04 -1.54 26.05
N LYS A 260 12.01 -1.35 27.38
CA LYS A 260 10.74 -1.23 28.11
C LYS A 260 10.92 -0.61 29.49
N LEU A 261 9.85 0.01 29.96
CA LEU A 261 9.65 0.39 31.36
C LEU A 261 8.60 -0.57 31.96
N ILE A 262 8.95 -1.28 33.02
CA ILE A 262 8.05 -2.24 33.68
C ILE A 262 7.74 -1.75 35.09
N GLN A 263 6.47 -1.63 35.42
CA GLN A 263 6.04 -1.39 36.80
C GLN A 263 6.23 -2.66 37.65
N LEU A 264 6.90 -2.53 38.79
CA LEU A 264 7.17 -3.61 39.73
C LEU A 264 6.19 -3.57 40.90
N LYS A 265 5.74 -4.74 41.34
CA LYS A 265 4.88 -4.88 42.53
C LYS A 265 5.68 -4.84 43.84
N SER A 266 6.94 -5.27 43.81
CA SER A 266 7.87 -5.22 44.93
C SER A 266 9.31 -5.09 44.42
N LYS A 267 10.21 -4.64 45.29
CA LYS A 267 11.65 -4.44 45.00
C LYS A 267 12.50 -5.69 45.28
N ASP A 268 11.86 -6.83 45.51
CA ASP A 268 12.58 -8.06 45.82
C ASP A 268 13.33 -8.58 44.59
N SER A 269 14.54 -9.10 44.80
CA SER A 269 15.37 -9.66 43.73
C SER A 269 14.62 -10.71 42.89
N LYS A 270 13.78 -11.52 43.55
CA LYS A 270 12.92 -12.52 42.89
C LYS A 270 11.87 -11.89 41.97
N THR A 271 11.25 -10.79 42.39
CA THR A 271 10.23 -10.09 41.59
C THR A 271 10.86 -9.45 40.36
N ILE A 272 12.03 -8.82 40.52
CA ILE A 272 12.79 -8.23 39.42
C ILE A 272 13.21 -9.30 38.42
N PHE A 273 13.79 -10.41 38.90
CA PHE A 273 14.21 -11.53 38.05
C PHE A 273 13.03 -12.09 37.25
N ASN A 274 11.91 -12.39 37.90
CA ASN A 274 10.72 -12.92 37.24
C ASN A 274 10.16 -11.93 36.21
N ALA A 275 10.13 -10.62 36.50
CA ALA A 275 9.65 -9.61 35.56
C ALA A 275 10.50 -9.55 34.28
N ILE A 276 11.82 -9.72 34.40
CA ILE A 276 12.72 -9.80 33.25
C ILE A 276 12.47 -11.11 32.48
N VAL A 277 12.46 -12.26 33.15
CA VAL A 277 12.22 -13.56 32.50
C VAL A 277 10.89 -13.58 31.76
N ASP A 278 9.81 -13.14 32.40
CA ASP A 278 8.46 -13.06 31.81
C ASP A 278 8.43 -12.16 30.56
N LEU A 279 9.21 -11.08 30.53
CA LEU A 279 9.29 -10.19 29.36
C LEU A 279 9.86 -10.93 28.14
N PHE A 280 10.96 -11.67 28.33
CA PHE A 280 11.66 -12.36 27.25
C PHE A 280 10.94 -13.66 26.83
N ASP A 281 10.37 -14.39 27.79
CA ASP A 281 9.61 -15.61 27.54
C ASP A 281 8.36 -15.34 26.68
N LYS A 282 7.62 -14.26 26.98
CA LYS A 282 6.46 -13.84 26.16
C LYS A 282 6.79 -13.57 24.70
N LYS A 283 8.06 -13.28 24.38
CA LYS A 283 8.54 -12.99 23.03
C LYS A 283 9.19 -14.21 22.36
N GLY A 284 9.10 -15.39 22.98
CA GLY A 284 9.57 -16.65 22.41
C GLY A 284 11.10 -16.74 22.28
N LYS A 285 11.84 -15.89 23.01
CA LYS A 285 13.30 -15.87 22.97
C LYS A 285 13.86 -16.47 24.23
N PHE A 286 14.32 -17.71 24.10
CA PHE A 286 15.12 -18.33 25.13
C PHE A 286 16.38 -17.49 25.39
N LEU A 287 16.68 -17.29 26.67
CA LEU A 287 17.80 -16.53 27.26
C LEU A 287 19.20 -17.05 26.85
N ASN A 288 19.30 -17.97 25.89
CA ASN A 288 20.53 -18.68 25.51
C ASN A 288 21.57 -17.80 24.83
N ASN A 289 21.18 -16.64 24.28
CA ASN A 289 22.09 -15.69 23.64
C ASN A 289 22.39 -14.45 24.52
N ILE A 290 21.97 -14.45 25.79
CA ILE A 290 22.32 -13.38 26.72
C ILE A 290 23.73 -13.63 27.24
N VAL A 291 24.63 -12.73 26.93
CA VAL A 291 26.05 -12.89 27.27
C VAL A 291 26.42 -12.11 28.55
N TYR A 292 25.69 -11.03 28.88
CA TYR A 292 26.02 -10.18 30.03
C TYR A 292 24.79 -9.51 30.69
N TYR A 293 24.82 -9.47 32.03
CA TYR A 293 23.98 -8.62 32.89
C TYR A 293 24.82 -7.46 33.42
N PHE A 294 24.35 -6.23 33.25
CA PHE A 294 24.83 -5.08 34.04
C PHE A 294 23.64 -4.54 34.83
N ILE A 295 23.77 -4.62 36.17
CA ILE A 295 22.99 -3.89 37.16
C ILE A 295 23.81 -2.65 37.52
#